data_AF-A0A7C2M8R2-F1
#
_entry.id   AF-A0A7C2M8R2-F1
#
_cell.length_a   1.000
_cell.length_b   1.000
_cell.length_c   1.000
_cell.angle_alpha   90.00
_cell.angle_beta   90.00
_cell.angle_gamma   90.00
#
_symmetry.space_group_name_H-M   'P 1'
#
loop_
_entity.id
_entity.type
_entity.pdbx_description
1 polymer ?
#
loop_
_entity_poly.entity_id
_entity_poly.type
_entity_poly.pdbx_seq_one_letter_code
_entity_poly.pdbx_strand_id
1 'polypeptide(L)' 'PAHCPPCLDVKAGDKVRLAECRPISKTVGFVVIEKLEDGSSGSKS' A
#
# COMPACT_ATOMS: atom_id res chain seq x y z
N PRO A 1 4.53 -1.32 -11.19
CA PRO A 1 4.53 -2.26 -10.03
C PRO A 1 4.93 -1.50 -8.78
N ALA A 2 4.40 -1.89 -7.62
CA ALA A 2 4.67 -1.23 -6.34
C ALA A 2 5.35 -2.20 -5.38
N HIS A 3 6.27 -1.68 -4.58
CA HIS A 3 6.87 -2.44 -3.49
C HIS A 3 5.92 -2.41 -2.28
N CYS A 4 5.59 -3.60 -1.77
CA CYS A 4 4.84 -3.77 -0.53
C CYS A 4 5.83 -3.99 0.61
N PRO A 5 5.99 -3.02 1.53
CA PRO A 5 6.82 -3.24 2.70
C PRO A 5 6.17 -4.31 3.61
N PRO A 6 6.97 -5.17 4.27
CA PRO A 6 6.46 -6.33 5.03
C PRO A 6 5.67 -5.93 6.29
N CYS A 7 5.72 -4.67 6.68
CA CYS A 7 4.97 -4.11 7.79
C CYS A 7 3.54 -3.67 7.43
N LEU A 8 3.20 -3.58 6.14
CA LEU A 8 1.87 -3.22 5.65
C LEU A 8 1.14 -4.48 5.20
N ASP A 9 0.14 -4.92 5.97
CA ASP A 9 -0.71 -6.05 5.60
C ASP A 9 -1.75 -5.58 4.56
N VAL A 10 -1.39 -5.59 3.28
CA VAL A 10 -2.26 -5.24 2.15
C VAL A 10 -2.57 -6.49 1.33
N LYS A 11 -3.85 -6.68 1.00
CA LYS A 11 -4.32 -7.83 0.23
C LYS A 11 -4.85 -7.38 -1.12
N ALA A 12 -4.99 -8.34 -2.03
CA ALA A 12 -5.60 -8.09 -3.32
C ALA A 12 -7.07 -7.67 -3.11
N GLY A 13 -7.40 -6.44 -3.49
CA GLY A 13 -8.73 -5.85 -3.31
C GLY A 13 -8.76 -4.62 -2.38
N ASP A 14 -7.71 -4.41 -1.57
CA ASP A 14 -7.58 -3.20 -0.78
C ASP A 14 -7.27 -1.98 -1.66
N LYS A 15 -7.95 -0.86 -1.43
CA LYS A 15 -7.51 0.42 -1.98
C LYS A 15 -6.30 0.88 -1.19
N VAL A 16 -5.23 1.22 -1.88
CA VAL A 16 -3.97 1.64 -1.26
C VAL A 16 -3.48 2.94 -1.87
N ARG A 17 -2.75 3.72 -1.08
CA ARG A 17 -2.00 4.88 -1.53
C ARG A 17 -0.59 4.44 -1.88
N LEU A 18 -0.17 4.86 -3.05
CA LEU A 18 1.18 4.70 -3.55
C LEU A 18 1.87 6.06 -3.50
N ALA A 19 3.13 6.05 -3.10
CA ALA A 19 4.02 7.20 -3.22
C ALA A 19 5.18 6.86 -4.14
N GLU A 20 5.61 7.85 -4.92
CA GLU A 20 6.86 7.79 -5.67
C GLU A 20 8.05 7.85 -4.72
N CYS A 21 9.08 7.08 -5.06
CA CYS A 21 10.33 7.03 -4.31
C CYS A 21 11.52 6.84 -5.26
N ARG A 22 12.75 6.78 -4.72
CA ARG A 22 13.93 6.38 -5.51
C ARG A 22 13.65 5.01 -6.16
N PRO A 23 14.08 4.75 -7.41
CA PRO A 23 13.92 3.45 -8.04
C PRO A 23 14.50 2.33 -7.17
N ILE A 24 13.62 1.40 -6.76
CA ILE A 24 13.94 0.23 -5.94
C ILE A 24 14.41 -0.93 -6.86
N SER A 25 13.94 -0.95 -8.11
CA SER A 25 14.31 -1.95 -9.11
C SER A 25 14.09 -1.43 -10.53
N LYS A 26 14.46 -2.22 -11.54
CA LYS A 26 14.35 -1.85 -12.98
C LYS A 26 12.97 -1.31 -13.38
N THR A 27 11.90 -1.79 -12.74
CA THR A 27 10.51 -1.42 -13.07
C THR A 27 9.72 -0.90 -11.87
N VAL A 28 10.32 -0.83 -10.67
CA VAL A 28 9.62 -0.49 -9.41
C VAL A 28 10.18 0.82 -8.86
N GLY A 29 9.37 1.87 -8.92
CA GLY A 29 9.66 3.19 -8.34
C GLY A 29 8.60 3.69 -7.35
N PHE A 30 7.66 2.82 -6.97
CA PHE A 30 6.54 3.18 -6.11
C PHE A 30 6.53 2.29 -4.87
N VAL A 31 6.15 2.85 -3.73
CA VAL A 31 5.98 2.12 -2.47
C VAL A 31 4.57 2.35 -1.91
N VAL A 32 4.00 1.32 -1.29
CA VAL A 32 2.74 1.42 -0.56
C VAL A 32 2.98 2.17 0.76
N ILE A 33 2.18 3.22 1.02
CA ILE A 33 2.29 4.07 2.21
C ILE A 33 1.10 3.96 3.16
N GLU A 34 -0.11 3.75 2.65
CA GLU A 34 -1.34 3.75 3.44
C GLU A 34 -2.42 2.91 2.78
N LYS A 35 -3.30 2.28 3.57
CA LYS A 35 -4.55 1.65 3.11
C LYS A 35 -5.67 2.69 3.13
N LEU A 36 -6.34 2.89 2.00
CA LEU A 36 -7.54 3.72 1.90
C LEU A 36 -8.75 2.84 2.16
N GLU A 37 -9.31 2.91 3.34
CA GLU A 37 -10.60 2.28 3.61
C GLU A 37 -11.71 3.18 3.06
N ASP A 38 -12.40 2.72 2.03
CA ASP A 38 -13.56 3.39 1.44
C ASP A 38 -14.79 3.11 2.30
N GLY A 39 -14.87 3.74 3.48
CA GLY A 39 -16.07 3.80 4.33
C GLY A 39 -16.64 2.45 4.82
N SER A 40 -16.52 2.23 6.13
CA SER A 40 -17.27 1.23 6.96
C SER A 40 -16.72 -0.19 7.09
N SER A 41 -15.76 -0.35 7.99
CA SER A 41 -15.61 -1.50 8.93
C SER A 41 -14.62 -1.05 10.00
N GLY A 42 -14.99 -0.68 11.23
CA GLY A 42 -15.54 -1.58 12.23
C GLY A 42 -14.41 -2.14 13.10
N SER A 43 -14.41 -1.75 14.39
CA SER A 43 -13.67 -2.38 15.51
C SER A 43 -12.21 -1.93 15.74
N LYS A 44 -12.04 -0.81 16.46
CA LYS A 44 -10.98 -0.72 17.47
C LYS A 44 -11.63 -1.06 18.82
N SER A 45 -11.51 -2.32 19.23
CA SER A 45 -11.81 -2.77 20.60
C SER A 45 -10.82 -2.18 21.59
#